data_AF-A0A2I0NGG7-F1
#
_entry.id   AF-A0A2I0NGG7-F1
#
_cell.length_a   1.000
_cell.length_b   1.000
_cell.length_c   1.000
_cell.angle_alpha   90.00
_cell.angle_beta   90.00
_cell.angle_gamma   90.00
#
_symmetry.space_group_name_H-M   'P 1'
#
loop_
_entity.id
_entity.type
_entity.pdbx_description
1 polymer ?
#
loop_
_entity_poly.entity_id
_entity_poly.type
_entity_poly.pdbx_seq_one_letter_code
_entity_poly.pdbx_strand_id
1 'polypeptide(L)'
;MNANDTIIYEAHGNLYLNITNRCTADCIFCIKRYSDGVYGYNLRLSREPGLSGIIKALSKSDLSKYREVVFTGLGEPLVRLDDVIEVTKWLTTRGMPVRLDTSG
;
A
#
# COMPACT_ATOMS: atom_id res chain seq x y z
N MET A 1 -4.83 9.68 20.14
CA MET A 1 -5.60 9.94 18.91
C MET A 1 -5.58 8.66 18.10
N ASN A 2 -6.71 7.94 18.08
CA ASN A 2 -6.84 6.61 17.50
C ASN A 2 -7.03 6.71 15.99
N ALA A 3 -5.96 7.02 15.25
CA ALA A 3 -5.96 6.81 13.81
C ALA A 3 -5.59 5.35 13.57
N ASN A 4 -6.54 4.56 13.02
CA ASN A 4 -6.19 3.28 12.43
C ASN A 4 -5.17 3.55 11.32
N ASP A 5 -4.04 2.83 11.32
CA ASP A 5 -3.03 2.93 10.26
C ASP A 5 -3.68 2.66 8.89
N THR A 6 -3.50 3.58 7.94
CA THR A 6 -4.04 3.43 6.58
C THR A 6 -3.17 2.45 5.80
N ILE A 7 -3.51 1.16 5.88
CA ILE A 7 -2.85 0.09 5.11
C ILE A 7 -3.35 0.10 3.66
N ILE A 8 -4.63 0.41 3.46
CA ILE A 8 -5.26 0.49 2.14
C ILE A 8 -5.99 1.81 1.98
N TYR A 9 -5.97 2.37 0.78
CA TYR A 9 -6.69 3.59 0.46
C TYR A 9 -7.16 3.59 -1.01
N GLU A 10 -8.18 4.39 -1.30
CA GLU A 10 -8.84 4.41 -2.60
C GLU A 10 -8.52 5.70 -3.36
N ALA A 11 -8.19 5.58 -4.64
CA ALA A 11 -8.12 6.74 -5.55
C ALA A 11 -8.25 6.28 -7.00
N HIS A 12 -8.78 7.14 -7.87
CA HIS A 12 -8.80 6.90 -9.32
C HIS A 12 -9.37 5.52 -9.74
N GLY A 13 -10.35 4.99 -9.01
CA GLY A 13 -10.94 3.67 -9.27
C GLY A 13 -10.05 2.46 -8.97
N ASN A 14 -8.98 2.65 -8.20
CA ASN A 14 -8.00 1.64 -7.80
C ASN A 14 -7.92 1.53 -6.27
N LEU A 15 -7.40 0.41 -5.78
CA LEU A 15 -7.09 0.20 -4.36
C LEU A 15 -5.57 0.18 -4.17
N TYR A 16 -5.04 1.08 -3.34
CA TYR A 16 -3.61 1.23 -3.11
C TYR A 16 -3.19 0.57 -1.80
N LEU A 17 -2.01 -0.05 -1.79
CA LEU A 17 -1.42 -0.78 -0.67
C LEU A 17 -0.21 -0.03 -0.08
N ASN A 18 -0.45 0.68 1.03
CA ASN A 18 0.56 1.39 1.81
C ASN A 18 1.13 0.48 2.91
N ILE A 19 2.11 -0.35 2.55
CA ILE A 19 2.59 -1.45 3.40
C ILE A 19 3.83 -1.12 4.21
N THR A 20 4.51 0.01 3.97
CA THR A 20 5.75 0.35 4.67
C THR A 20 6.04 1.84 4.65
N ASN A 21 6.70 2.34 5.71
CA ASN A 21 7.30 3.68 5.74
C ASN A 21 8.77 3.67 5.28
N ARG A 22 9.36 2.48 5.12
CA ARG A 22 10.79 2.32 4.79
C ARG A 22 10.99 2.55 3.29
N CYS A 23 12.09 3.20 2.93
CA CYS A 23 12.48 3.45 1.55
C CYS A 23 14.00 3.48 1.48
N THR A 24 14.59 2.87 0.46
CA THR A 24 16.04 2.86 0.22
C THR A 24 16.51 4.12 -0.49
N ALA A 25 15.60 4.87 -1.12
CA ALA A 25 15.90 6.13 -1.78
C ALA A 25 15.74 7.34 -0.83
N ASP A 26 16.50 8.40 -1.10
CA ASP A 26 16.37 9.69 -0.42
C ASP A 26 16.07 10.83 -1.40
N CYS A 27 14.95 10.70 -2.12
CA CYS A 27 14.58 11.66 -3.16
C CYS A 27 14.39 13.07 -2.58
N ILE A 28 15.02 14.07 -3.21
CA ILE A 28 14.91 15.48 -2.81
C ILE A 28 13.48 16.02 -2.92
N PHE A 29 12.67 15.42 -3.80
CA PHE A 29 11.27 15.78 -4.06
C PHE A 29 10.27 14.83 -3.40
N CYS A 30 10.71 13.98 -2.45
CA CYS A 30 9.83 12.97 -1.85
C CYS A 30 8.68 13.62 -1.05
N ILE A 31 7.44 13.23 -1.35
CA ILE A 31 6.24 13.75 -0.68
C ILE A 31 6.23 13.53 0.83
N LYS A 32 6.89 12.46 1.34
CA LYS A 32 7.01 12.18 2.78
C LYS A 32 7.70 13.30 3.57
N ARG A 33 8.43 14.20 2.89
CA ARG A 33 9.09 15.38 3.48
C ARG A 33 8.10 16.53 3.73
N TYR A 34 6.95 16.53 3.07
CA TYR A 34 6.02 17.66 3.03
C TYR A 34 4.59 17.31 3.46
N SER A 35 4.23 16.02 3.46
CA SER A 35 2.89 15.55 3.83
C SER A 35 2.97 14.17 4.48
N ASP A 36 2.03 13.90 5.39
CA ASP A 36 1.80 12.57 5.96
C ASP A 36 0.82 11.74 5.12
N GLY A 37 0.34 12.26 3.99
CA GLY A 37 -0.78 11.64 3.28
C GLY A 37 -1.07 12.16 1.88
N VAL A 38 -1.97 11.45 1.19
CA VAL A 38 -2.49 11.81 -0.14
C VAL A 38 -3.99 11.54 -0.19
N TYR A 39 -4.71 12.26 -1.04
CA TYR A 39 -6.15 12.07 -1.28
C TYR A 39 -7.02 12.09 0.00
N GLY A 40 -6.58 12.81 1.04
CA GLY A 40 -7.28 12.89 2.33
C GLY A 40 -6.97 11.75 3.32
N TYR A 41 -6.13 10.79 2.93
CA TYR A 41 -5.69 9.70 3.79
C TYR A 41 -4.36 10.02 4.47
N ASN A 42 -4.25 9.81 5.78
CA ASN A 42 -2.96 9.79 6.47
C ASN A 42 -2.28 8.42 6.27
N LEU A 43 -1.16 8.42 5.55
CA LEU A 43 -0.41 7.21 5.18
C LEU A 43 0.79 6.95 6.10
N ARG A 44 1.12 7.85 7.03
CA ARG A 44 2.23 7.63 7.96
C ARG A 44 1.84 6.54 8.95
N LEU A 45 2.41 5.35 8.77
CA LEU A 45 2.11 4.19 9.61
C LEU A 45 2.74 4.37 11.00
N SER A 46 2.00 4.09 12.06
CA SER A 46 2.55 4.04 13.42
C SER A 46 3.52 2.86 13.60
N ARG A 47 3.30 1.78 12.84
CA ARG A 47 4.14 0.59 12.78
C ARG A 47 3.99 -0.12 11.44
N GLU A 48 4.97 -0.92 11.06
CA GLU A 48 4.87 -1.79 9.89
C GLU A 48 3.71 -2.80 10.07
N PRO A 49 2.72 -2.86 9.15
CA PRO A 49 1.68 -3.86 9.20
C PRO A 49 2.29 -5.23 8.87
N GLY A 50 1.91 -6.30 9.57
CA GLY A 50 2.29 -7.66 9.19
C GLY A 50 1.52 -8.15 7.96
N LEU A 51 2.00 -9.19 7.29
CA LEU A 51 1.33 -9.83 6.15
C LEU A 51 -0.15 -10.16 6.44
N SER A 52 -0.43 -10.76 7.60
CA SER A 52 -1.80 -11.08 8.03
C SER A 52 -2.68 -9.84 8.18
N GLY A 53 -2.10 -8.71 8.60
CA GLY A 53 -2.79 -7.42 8.68
C GLY A 53 -3.15 -6.87 7.31
N ILE A 54 -2.23 -6.97 6.33
CA ILE A 54 -2.44 -6.55 4.94
C ILE A 54 -3.55 -7.39 4.29
N ILE A 55 -3.45 -8.73 4.39
CA ILE A 55 -4.46 -9.65 3.86
C ILE A 55 -5.83 -9.43 4.52
N LYS A 56 -5.87 -9.20 5.84
CA LYS A 56 -7.12 -8.91 6.56
C LYS A 56 -7.76 -7.59 6.13
N ALA A 57 -6.96 -6.58 5.80
CA ALA A 57 -7.48 -5.32 5.25
C ALA A 57 -8.08 -5.55 3.87
N LEU A 58 -7.34 -6.23 2.97
CA LEU A 58 -7.80 -6.60 1.64
C LEU A 58 -9.07 -7.46 1.66
N SER A 59 -9.16 -8.45 2.55
CA SER A 59 -10.31 -9.37 2.62
C SER A 59 -11.61 -8.70 3.07
N LYS A 60 -11.53 -7.51 3.68
CA LYS A 60 -12.69 -6.72 4.09
C LYS A 60 -13.17 -5.78 2.98
N SER A 61 -12.37 -5.59 1.94
CA SER A 61 -12.70 -4.75 0.80
C SER A 61 -13.46 -5.54 -0.25
N ASP A 62 -14.44 -4.89 -0.87
CA ASP A 62 -15.07 -5.41 -2.08
C ASP A 62 -14.17 -5.13 -3.28
N LEU A 63 -13.35 -6.12 -3.64
CA LEU A 63 -12.34 -5.99 -4.70
C LEU A 63 -12.93 -5.75 -6.08
N SER A 64 -14.21 -6.13 -6.31
CA SER A 64 -14.89 -5.98 -7.60
C SER A 64 -15.10 -4.52 -8.02
N LYS A 65 -14.99 -3.59 -7.05
CA LYS A 65 -15.12 -2.14 -7.29
C LYS A 65 -13.89 -1.51 -7.93
N TYR A 66 -12.75 -2.20 -7.91
CA TYR A 66 -11.47 -1.64 -8.31
C TYR A 66 -10.96 -2.27 -9.60
N ARG A 67 -10.28 -1.46 -10.41
CA ARG A 67 -9.67 -1.94 -11.66
C ARG A 67 -8.39 -2.73 -11.42
N GLU A 68 -7.63 -2.32 -10.41
CA GLU A 68 -6.35 -2.93 -10.02
C GLU A 68 -6.06 -2.66 -8.54
N VAL A 69 -5.14 -3.45 -7.99
CA VAL A 69 -4.50 -3.19 -6.71
C VAL A 69 -3.07 -2.72 -6.95
N VAL A 70 -2.66 -1.62 -6.31
CA VAL A 70 -1.38 -0.97 -6.60
C VAL A 70 -0.52 -0.93 -5.34
N PHE A 71 0.68 -1.50 -5.38
CA PHE A 71 1.67 -1.30 -4.33
C PHE A 71 2.31 0.07 -4.46
N THR A 72 2.02 0.97 -3.51
CA THR A 72 2.59 2.33 -3.42
C THR A 72 2.23 2.95 -2.06
N GLY A 73 2.95 3.98 -1.63
CA GLY A 73 2.72 4.62 -0.34
C GLY A 73 3.79 5.65 -0.01
N LEU A 74 4.05 5.86 1.28
CA LEU A 74 5.14 6.74 1.74
C LEU A 74 6.51 6.04 1.85
N GLY A 75 6.57 4.76 1.48
CA GLY A 75 7.78 3.94 1.41
C GLY A 75 7.99 3.28 0.04
N GLU A 76 9.02 2.46 -0.05
CA GLU A 76 9.33 1.61 -1.22
C GLU A 76 8.81 0.20 -0.97
N PRO A 77 7.79 -0.28 -1.71
CA PRO A 77 7.20 -1.60 -1.48
C PRO A 77 8.22 -2.75 -1.55
N LEU A 78 9.23 -2.66 -2.42
CA LEU A 78 10.18 -3.75 -2.64
C LEU A 78 11.16 -3.98 -1.48
N VAL A 79 11.22 -3.10 -0.47
CA VAL A 79 11.92 -3.43 0.80
C VAL A 79 11.24 -4.57 1.57
N ARG A 80 10.04 -4.98 1.12
CA ARG A 80 9.22 -6.08 1.64
C ARG A 80 8.86 -7.07 0.53
N LEU A 81 9.83 -7.43 -0.32
CA LEU A 81 9.63 -8.28 -1.50
C LEU A 81 8.79 -9.55 -1.21
N ASP A 82 9.08 -10.28 -0.12
CA ASP A 82 8.33 -11.49 0.24
C ASP A 82 6.84 -11.20 0.48
N ASP A 83 6.52 -10.12 1.19
CA ASP A 83 5.13 -9.71 1.42
C ASP A 83 4.45 -9.28 0.12
N VAL A 84 5.17 -8.56 -0.76
CA VAL A 84 4.66 -8.18 -2.09
C VAL A 84 4.31 -9.43 -2.90
N ILE A 85 5.18 -10.45 -2.91
CA ILE A 85 4.94 -11.72 -3.61
C ILE A 85 3.72 -12.43 -3.03
N GLU A 86 3.64 -12.60 -1.71
CA GLU A 86 2.54 -13.33 -1.07
C GLU A 86 1.19 -12.63 -1.24
N VAL A 87 1.16 -11.31 -1.10
CA VAL A 87 -0.06 -10.51 -1.35
C VAL A 87 -0.44 -10.57 -2.84
N THR A 88 0.54 -10.51 -3.75
CA THR A 88 0.29 -10.64 -5.20
C THR A 88 -0.34 -11.99 -5.51
N LYS A 89 0.22 -13.12 -5.03
CA LYS A 89 -0.37 -14.46 -5.20
C LYS A 89 -1.82 -14.49 -4.70
N TRP A 90 -2.07 -13.94 -3.51
CA TRP A 90 -3.40 -13.90 -2.93
C TRP A 90 -4.40 -13.11 -3.80
N LEU A 91 -3.97 -11.98 -4.39
CA LEU A 91 -4.77 -11.17 -5.30
C LEU A 91 -5.00 -11.85 -6.66
N THR A 92 -3.97 -12.47 -7.22
CA THR A 92 -4.06 -13.18 -8.51
C THR A 92 -5.05 -14.35 -8.45
N THR A 93 -5.08 -15.11 -7.34
CA THR A 93 -6.09 -16.18 -7.15
C THR A 93 -7.54 -15.67 -7.13
N ARG A 94 -7.73 -14.35 -7.01
CA ARG A 94 -9.03 -13.65 -7.03
C ARG A 94 -9.27 -12.88 -8.32
N GLY A 95 -8.43 -13.07 -9.34
CA GLY A 95 -8.55 -12.40 -10.63
C GLY A 95 -8.23 -10.90 -10.61
N MET A 96 -7.59 -10.40 -9.54
CA MET A 96 -7.26 -8.99 -9.43
C MET A 96 -5.95 -8.66 -10.15
N PRO A 97 -5.95 -7.70 -11.10
CA PRO A 97 -4.73 -7.12 -11.62
C PRO A 97 -3.94 -6.42 -10.52
N VAL A 98 -2.62 -6.59 -10.54
CA VAL A 98 -1.70 -6.02 -9.56
C VAL A 98 -0.65 -5.17 -10.27
N ARG A 99 -0.47 -3.94 -9.82
CA ARG A 99 0.59 -3.03 -10.27
C ARG A 99 1.54 -2.73 -9.11
N LEU A 100 2.81 -2.56 -9.45
CA LEU A 100 3.85 -2.13 -8.53
C LEU A 100 4.39 -0.78 -9.01
N ASP A 101 4.30 0.24 -8.16
CA ASP A 101 5.02 1.49 -8.36
C ASP A 101 6.29 1.42 -7.49
N THR A 102 7.45 1.40 -8.14
CA THR A 102 8.77 1.30 -7.48
C THR A 102 9.69 2.43 -7.93
N SER A 103 10.68 2.77 -7.10
CA SER A 103 11.63 3.85 -7.34
C SER A 103 12.71 3.56 -8.40
N GLY A 104 12.79 2.32 -8.92
CA GLY A 104 13.71 1.95 -10.01
C GLY A 104 13.83 0.45 -10.20
#